data_AF-A0A8S8Y2J4-F1
#
_entry.id   AF-A0A8S8Y2J4-F1
#
_cell.length_a   1.000
_cell.length_b   1.000
_cell.length_c   1.000
_cell.angle_alpha   90.00
_cell.angle_beta   90.00
_cell.angle_gamma   90.00
#
_symmetry.space_group_name_H-M   'P 1'
#
loop_
_entity.id
_entity.type
_entity.pdbx_description
1 polymer ?
#
loop_
_entity_poly.entity_id
_entity_poly.type
_entity_poly.pdbx_seq_one_letter_code
_entity_poly.pdbx_strand_id
1 'polypeptide(L)'
;MSLKQVYTPLIFRLLPIYSFLLVFFGMILMKISEVREHELYTSSSLLIILINLLALIFFYADLGPNYSKFRRDALLIIFMLLGSVGFILFVSTYSIFVLVSIVIPSLIAMWSLSSPLVTSWVFGQFLT
;
A
#
# COMPACT_ATOMS: atom_id res chain seq x y z
N MET A 1 -26.47 9.68 -7.89
CA MET A 1 -25.51 8.99 -6.99
C MET A 1 -24.31 9.91 -6.82
N SER A 2 -23.93 10.29 -5.59
CA SER A 2 -22.81 11.23 -5.43
C SER A 2 -21.49 10.52 -5.71
N LEU A 3 -20.51 11.22 -6.32
CA LEU A 3 -19.17 10.66 -6.60
C LEU A 3 -18.55 10.00 -5.35
N LYS A 4 -18.84 10.53 -4.14
CA LYS A 4 -18.38 9.97 -2.86
C LYS A 4 -18.87 8.55 -2.59
N GLN A 5 -20.12 8.21 -2.99
CA GLN A 5 -20.71 6.89 -2.76
C GLN A 5 -20.12 5.81 -3.67
N VAL A 6 -19.50 6.18 -4.79
CA VAL A 6 -18.91 5.24 -5.75
C VAL A 6 -17.41 5.08 -5.52
N TYR A 7 -16.68 6.18 -5.29
CA TYR A 7 -15.21 6.17 -5.21
C TYR A 7 -14.67 5.55 -3.93
N THR A 8 -15.27 5.86 -2.78
CA THR A 8 -14.81 5.37 -1.47
C THR A 8 -14.82 3.83 -1.39
N PRO A 9 -15.92 3.11 -1.70
CA PRO A 9 -15.91 1.65 -1.65
C PRO A 9 -15.00 1.01 -2.71
N LEU A 10 -14.77 1.68 -3.83
CA LEU A 10 -13.89 1.17 -4.89
C LEU A 10 -12.41 1.20 -4.43
N ILE A 11 -11.96 2.29 -3.81
CA ILE A 11 -10.59 2.42 -3.28
C ILE A 11 -10.31 1.35 -2.22
N PHE A 12 -11.24 1.14 -1.29
CA PHE A 12 -11.10 0.13 -0.24
C PHE A 12 -11.24 -1.31 -0.73
N ARG A 13 -11.72 -1.53 -1.96
CA ARG A 13 -11.65 -2.85 -2.61
C ARG A 13 -10.34 -3.03 -3.37
N LEU A 14 -9.85 -1.99 -4.02
CA LEU A 14 -8.67 -2.07 -4.89
C LEU A 14 -7.35 -2.07 -4.11
N LEU A 15 -7.21 -1.29 -3.03
CA LEU A 15 -5.96 -1.21 -2.25
C LEU A 15 -5.57 -2.53 -1.56
N PRO A 16 -6.51 -3.29 -0.95
CA PRO A 16 -6.18 -4.63 -0.43
C PRO A 16 -5.78 -5.60 -1.55
N ILE A 17 -6.46 -5.57 -2.70
CA ILE A 17 -6.09 -6.41 -3.86
C ILE A 17 -4.69 -6.07 -4.34
N TYR A 18 -4.36 -4.78 -4.46
CA TYR A 18 -3.02 -4.33 -4.82
C TYR A 18 -1.97 -4.83 -3.81
N SER A 19 -2.23 -4.68 -2.52
CA SER A 19 -1.31 -5.11 -1.46
C SER A 19 -1.10 -6.63 -1.51
N PHE A 20 -2.17 -7.40 -1.73
CA PHE A 20 -2.11 -8.84 -1.93
C PHE A 20 -1.25 -9.22 -3.15
N LEU A 21 -1.48 -8.60 -4.30
CA LEU A 21 -0.68 -8.85 -5.51
C LEU A 21 0.80 -8.53 -5.31
N LEU A 22 1.11 -7.48 -4.55
CA LEU A 22 2.50 -7.14 -4.22
C LEU A 22 3.19 -8.17 -3.33
N VAL A 23 2.47 -8.89 -2.47
CA VAL A 23 3.05 -10.02 -1.73
C VAL A 23 3.50 -11.12 -2.69
N PHE A 24 2.64 -11.51 -3.65
CA PHE A 24 3.01 -12.50 -4.67
C PHE A 24 4.17 -12.03 -5.53
N PHE A 25 4.13 -10.79 -5.97
CA PHE A 25 5.18 -10.18 -6.76
C PHE A 25 6.51 -10.14 -6.01
N GLY A 26 6.50 -9.73 -4.74
CA GLY A 26 7.68 -9.74 -3.87
C GLY A 26 8.26 -11.14 -3.70
N MET A 27 7.43 -12.17 -3.52
CA MET A 27 7.91 -13.56 -3.43
C MET A 27 8.60 -14.02 -4.72
N ILE A 28 8.05 -13.67 -5.89
CA ILE A 28 8.65 -13.99 -7.19
C ILE A 28 10.00 -13.28 -7.35
N LEU A 29 10.06 -11.97 -7.06
CA LEU A 29 11.30 -11.21 -7.14
C LEU A 29 12.36 -11.73 -6.18
N MET A 30 11.98 -12.08 -4.96
CA MET A 30 12.87 -12.67 -3.97
C MET A 30 13.47 -13.96 -4.52
N LYS A 31 12.65 -14.87 -5.06
CA LYS A 31 13.14 -16.14 -5.64
C LYS A 31 14.08 -15.93 -6.82
N ILE A 32 13.77 -14.98 -7.70
CA ILE A 32 14.64 -14.63 -8.85
C ILE A 32 15.97 -14.04 -8.35
N SER A 33 15.93 -13.19 -7.32
CA SER A 33 17.11 -12.53 -6.77
C SER A 33 18.04 -13.49 -6.03
N GLU A 34 17.51 -14.49 -5.33
CA GLU A 34 18.29 -15.56 -4.69
C GLU A 34 19.10 -16.33 -5.74
N VAL A 35 18.48 -16.68 -6.88
CA VAL A 35 19.14 -17.40 -7.97
C VAL A 35 20.24 -16.55 -8.63
N ARG A 36 20.13 -15.22 -8.56
CA ARG A 36 21.08 -14.27 -9.16
C ARG A 36 22.08 -13.68 -8.16
N GLU A 37 22.06 -14.12 -6.90
CA GLU A 37 22.94 -13.64 -5.82
C GLU A 37 22.89 -12.11 -5.59
N HIS A 38 21.72 -11.48 -5.81
CA HIS A 38 21.53 -10.05 -5.59
C HIS A 38 20.95 -9.74 -4.20
N GLU A 39 21.81 -9.62 -3.19
CA GLU A 39 21.44 -9.44 -1.78
C GLU A 39 20.50 -8.24 -1.52
N LEU A 40 20.72 -7.11 -2.21
CA LEU A 40 19.88 -5.91 -2.09
C LEU A 40 18.44 -6.19 -2.52
N TYR A 41 18.26 -6.95 -3.60
CA TYR A 41 16.93 -7.30 -4.12
C TYR A 41 16.24 -8.32 -3.23
N THR A 42 16.97 -9.29 -2.68
CA THR A 42 16.40 -10.26 -1.74
C THR A 42 15.89 -9.55 -0.49
N SER A 43 16.71 -8.68 0.09
CA SER A 43 16.36 -7.91 1.29
C SER A 43 15.19 -6.95 1.06
N SER A 44 15.20 -6.25 -0.08
CA SER A 44 14.13 -5.30 -0.41
C SER A 44 12.82 -6.00 -0.79
N SER A 45 12.89 -7.17 -1.43
CA SER A 45 11.70 -7.98 -1.73
C SER A 45 11.04 -8.51 -0.45
N LEU A 46 11.85 -8.94 0.53
CA LEU A 46 11.36 -9.33 1.85
C LEU A 46 10.69 -8.14 2.56
N LEU A 47 11.29 -6.94 2.52
CA LEU A 47 10.67 -5.73 3.06
C LEU A 47 9.35 -5.40 2.38
N ILE A 48 9.27 -5.49 1.05
CA ILE A 48 8.02 -5.27 0.30
C ILE A 48 6.95 -6.26 0.77
N ILE A 49 7.29 -7.54 0.94
CA ILE A 49 6.36 -8.56 1.45
C ILE A 49 5.86 -8.18 2.86
N LEU A 50 6.76 -7.87 3.79
CA LEU A 50 6.40 -7.55 5.17
C LEU A 50 5.51 -6.31 5.26
N ILE A 51 5.84 -5.25 4.51
CA ILE A 51 5.06 -4.00 4.48
C ILE A 51 3.65 -4.27 3.94
N ASN A 52 3.52 -5.08 2.88
CA ASN A 52 2.21 -5.39 2.30
C ASN A 52 1.38 -6.35 3.17
N LEU A 53 2.01 -7.29 3.88
CA LEU A 53 1.33 -8.10 4.89
C LEU A 53 0.78 -7.22 6.02
N LEU A 54 1.56 -6.25 6.49
CA LEU A 54 1.11 -5.29 7.49
C LEU A 54 -0.07 -4.45 6.96
N ALA A 55 -0.01 -3.99 5.70
CA ALA A 55 -1.10 -3.28 5.05
C ALA A 55 -2.40 -4.11 5.04
N LEU A 56 -2.31 -5.40 4.67
CA LEU A 56 -3.45 -6.33 4.65
C LEU A 56 -4.06 -6.50 6.04
N ILE A 57 -3.22 -6.62 7.09
CA ILE A 57 -3.71 -6.67 8.47
C ILE A 57 -4.52 -5.40 8.77
N PHE A 58 -4.03 -4.21 8.44
CA PHE A 58 -4.78 -2.97 8.70
C PHE A 58 -6.05 -2.83 7.85
N PHE A 59 -6.11 -3.42 6.66
CA PHE A 59 -7.33 -3.45 5.86
C PHE A 59 -8.41 -4.35 6.47
N TYR A 60 -8.04 -5.54 6.94
CA TYR A 60 -8.99 -6.57 7.40
C TYR A 60 -9.19 -6.63 8.92
N ALA A 61 -8.29 -6.05 9.71
CA ALA A 61 -8.43 -6.03 11.17
C ALA A 61 -9.66 -5.24 11.57
N ASP A 62 -10.54 -5.87 12.35
CA ASP A 62 -11.63 -5.16 13.00
C ASP A 62 -11.13 -4.45 14.26
N LEU A 63 -10.60 -3.25 14.05
CA LEU A 63 -10.14 -2.37 15.12
C LEU A 63 -11.29 -1.67 15.86
N GLY A 64 -12.56 -1.88 15.45
CA GLY A 64 -13.72 -1.15 15.96
C GLY A 64 -13.90 0.25 15.34
N PRO A 65 -15.09 0.87 15.52
CA PRO A 65 -15.49 2.11 14.84
C PRO A 65 -14.64 3.32 15.26
N ASN A 66 -14.13 3.31 16.48
CA ASN A 66 -13.38 4.45 17.03
C ASN A 66 -11.96 4.60 16.47
N TYR A 67 -11.47 3.61 15.73
CA TYR A 67 -10.09 3.55 15.25
C TYR A 67 -9.96 3.76 13.74
N SER A 68 -11.01 4.21 13.07
CA SER A 68 -11.01 4.50 11.63
C SER A 68 -9.95 5.54 11.24
N LYS A 69 -9.74 6.57 12.08
CA LYS A 69 -8.69 7.59 11.89
C LYS A 69 -7.30 7.01 12.02
N PHE A 70 -7.06 6.23 13.08
CA PHE A 70 -5.80 5.55 13.31
C PHE A 70 -5.47 4.60 12.15
N ARG A 71 -6.45 3.81 11.69
CA ARG A 71 -6.29 2.90 10.55
C ARG A 71 -5.86 3.63 9.28
N ARG A 72 -6.51 4.74 8.94
CA ARG A 72 -6.14 5.57 7.79
C ARG A 72 -4.71 6.10 7.92
N ASP A 73 -4.36 6.65 9.07
CA ASP A 73 -3.04 7.24 9.31
C ASP A 73 -1.93 6.19 9.29
N ALA A 74 -2.18 5.00 9.85
CA ALA A 74 -1.29 3.85 9.76
C ALA A 74 -1.09 3.40 8.31
N LEU A 75 -2.16 3.26 7.53
CA LEU A 75 -2.08 2.90 6.11
C LEU A 75 -1.31 3.95 5.30
N LEU A 76 -1.48 5.24 5.58
CA LEU A 76 -0.70 6.32 4.94
C LEU A 76 0.80 6.13 5.18
N ILE A 77 1.20 5.86 6.42
CA ILE A 77 2.61 5.62 6.78
C ILE A 77 3.13 4.35 6.08
N ILE A 78 2.34 3.28 6.04
CA ILE A 78 2.70 2.02 5.38
C ILE A 78 2.96 2.24 3.88
N PHE A 79 2.07 2.94 3.17
CA PHE A 79 2.27 3.24 1.75
C PHE A 79 3.42 4.22 1.50
N MET A 80 3.69 5.14 2.45
CA MET A 80 4.87 6.01 2.38
C MET A 80 6.17 5.21 2.47
N LEU A 81 6.25 4.25 3.40
CA LEU A 81 7.41 3.35 3.53
C LEU A 81 7.57 2.50 2.27
N LEU A 82 6.48 1.92 1.76
CA LEU A 82 6.49 1.12 0.55
C LEU A 82 7.00 1.92 -0.67
N GLY A 83 6.48 3.12 -0.86
CA GLY A 83 6.90 4.02 -1.94
C GLY A 83 8.36 4.42 -1.81
N SER A 84 8.85 4.65 -0.59
CA SER A 84 10.25 4.99 -0.32
C SER A 84 11.20 3.84 -0.66
N VAL A 85 10.88 2.61 -0.23
CA VAL A 85 11.65 1.41 -0.59
C VAL A 85 11.64 1.20 -2.11
N GLY A 86 10.48 1.34 -2.76
CA GLY A 86 10.37 1.27 -4.21
C GLY A 86 11.21 2.32 -4.92
N PHE A 87 11.26 3.55 -4.40
CA PHE A 87 12.04 4.63 -5.01
C PHE A 87 13.55 4.38 -4.88
N ILE A 88 14.02 3.91 -3.72
CA ILE A 88 15.42 3.51 -3.52
C ILE A 88 15.80 2.39 -4.51
N LEU A 89 14.95 1.38 -4.64
CA LEU A 89 15.14 0.30 -5.61
C LEU A 89 15.18 0.83 -7.05
N PHE A 90 14.29 1.75 -7.42
CA PHE A 90 14.30 2.39 -8.73
C PHE A 90 15.62 3.13 -8.97
N VAL A 91 16.07 3.97 -8.05
CA VAL A 91 17.34 4.72 -8.20
C VAL A 91 18.54 3.78 -8.30
N SER A 92 18.54 2.70 -7.52
CA SER A 92 19.64 1.72 -7.53
C SER A 92 19.71 0.89 -8.81
N THR A 93 18.62 0.76 -9.56
CA THR A 93 18.50 -0.27 -10.61
C THR A 93 18.01 0.27 -11.95
N TYR A 94 17.56 1.53 -11.95
CA TYR A 94 16.89 2.22 -13.06
C TYR A 94 15.73 1.43 -13.66
N SER A 95 15.13 0.52 -12.87
CA SER A 95 14.06 -0.35 -13.34
C SER A 95 12.73 0.40 -13.39
N ILE A 96 12.29 0.76 -14.60
CA ILE A 96 10.96 1.36 -14.86
C ILE A 96 9.85 0.48 -14.27
N PHE A 97 10.06 -0.83 -14.24
CA PHE A 97 9.10 -1.76 -13.67
C PHE A 97 8.89 -1.57 -12.17
N VAL A 98 9.94 -1.26 -11.40
CA VAL A 98 9.81 -0.92 -9.97
C VAL A 98 9.01 0.38 -9.80
N LEU A 99 9.24 1.35 -10.69
CA LEU A 99 8.52 2.63 -10.66
C LEU A 99 7.01 2.42 -10.88
N VAL A 100 6.64 1.67 -11.91
CA VAL A 100 5.23 1.44 -12.30
C VAL A 100 4.50 0.51 -11.33
N SER A 101 5.19 -0.49 -10.79
CA SER A 101 4.57 -1.51 -9.93
C SER A 101 4.51 -1.12 -8.45
N ILE A 102 5.44 -0.29 -7.96
CA ILE A 102 5.57 0.03 -6.53
C ILE A 102 5.43 1.53 -6.27
N VAL A 103 6.24 2.38 -6.91
CA VAL A 103 6.30 3.81 -6.59
C VAL A 103 5.00 4.52 -6.95
N ILE A 104 4.58 4.44 -8.22
CA ILE A 104 3.38 5.12 -8.72
C ILE A 104 2.13 4.68 -7.96
N PRO A 105 1.86 3.37 -7.77
CA PRO A 105 0.65 2.98 -7.06
C PRO A 105 0.70 3.33 -5.56
N SER A 106 1.87 3.34 -4.93
CA SER A 106 2.02 3.83 -3.54
C SER A 106 1.64 5.30 -3.43
N LEU A 107 2.06 6.14 -4.38
CA LEU A 107 1.66 7.55 -4.43
C LEU A 107 0.16 7.73 -4.67
N ILE A 108 -0.43 6.92 -5.55
CA ILE A 108 -1.88 6.92 -5.80
C ILE A 108 -2.64 6.50 -4.53
N ALA A 109 -2.15 5.48 -3.81
CA ALA A 109 -2.72 5.04 -2.54
C ALA A 109 -2.66 6.15 -1.47
N MET A 110 -1.51 6.82 -1.35
CA MET A 110 -1.34 7.96 -0.44
C MET A 110 -2.27 9.13 -0.79
N TRP A 111 -2.36 9.49 -2.08
CA TRP A 111 -3.30 10.50 -2.56
C TRP A 111 -4.75 10.14 -2.23
N SER A 112 -5.12 8.88 -2.43
CA SER A 112 -6.47 8.38 -2.17
C SER A 112 -6.81 8.45 -0.68
N LEU A 113 -5.89 8.00 0.18
CA LEU A 113 -6.09 7.97 1.64
C LEU A 113 -6.07 9.37 2.27
N SER A 114 -5.34 10.32 1.68
CA SER A 114 -5.28 11.72 2.14
C SER A 114 -6.45 12.57 1.64
N SER A 115 -7.23 12.08 0.68
CA SER A 115 -8.35 12.81 0.10
C SER A 115 -9.44 13.18 1.13
N PRO A 116 -10.02 14.40 1.04
CA PRO A 116 -11.18 14.85 1.82
C PRO A 116 -12.38 13.87 1.79
N LEU A 117 -12.49 13.10 0.72
CA LEU A 117 -13.57 12.14 0.52
C LEU A 117 -13.46 10.92 1.47
N VAL A 118 -12.25 10.44 1.69
CA VAL A 118 -11.95 9.34 2.64
C VAL A 118 -11.93 9.86 4.07
N THR A 119 -11.38 11.05 4.30
CA THR A 119 -11.34 11.65 5.64
C THR A 119 -12.74 11.99 6.17
N SER A 120 -13.65 12.51 5.34
CA SER A 120 -15.04 12.78 5.74
C SER A 120 -15.89 11.53 5.97
N TRP A 121 -15.42 10.33 5.61
CA TRP A 121 -16.04 9.05 6.01
C TRP A 121 -15.55 8.61 7.39
N VAL A 122 -14.23 8.67 7.62
CA VAL A 122 -13.62 8.45 8.94
C VAL A 122 -14.26 9.33 10.01
N PHE A 123 -14.52 10.61 9.69
CA PHE A 123 -15.14 11.55 10.62
C PHE A 123 -16.68 11.60 10.55
N GLY A 124 -17.28 11.20 9.43
CA GLY A 124 -18.73 11.22 9.25
C GLY A 124 -19.47 10.17 10.07
N GLN A 125 -18.82 9.05 10.42
CA GLN A 125 -19.39 8.04 11.33
C GLN A 125 -19.43 8.47 12.80
N PHE A 126 -18.75 9.55 13.19
CA PHE A 126 -18.74 10.06 14.57
C PHE A 126 -19.76 11.17 14.82
N LEU A 127 -20.42 11.69 13.78
CA LEU A 127 -21.33 12.85 13.86
C LEU A 127 -22.79 12.49 13.55
N THR A 128 -23.12 11.20 13.50
CA THR A 128 -24.48 10.66 13.42
C THR A 128 -24.64 9.57 14.46
#